data_AF-A0A7V3BXE5-F1
#
_entry.id   AF-A0A7V3BXE5-F1
#
_cell.length_a   1.000
_cell.length_b   1.000
_cell.length_c   1.000
_cell.angle_alpha   90.00
_cell.angle_beta   90.00
_cell.angle_gamma   90.00
#
_symmetry.space_group_name_H-M   'P 1'
#
loop_
_entity.id
_entity.type
_entity.pdbx_description
1 polymer ?
#
loop_
_entity_poly.entity_id
_entity_poly.type
_entity_poly.pdbx_seq_one_letter_code
_entity_poly.pdbx_strand_id
1 'polypeptide(L)'
;MSSTDEVAVHRPTCHLCGRPTYDPDKRERPWVRATSGGRQVLVCPRCQEERPDWAVQLDRCEACGATRLSAMLGQVVCRECGHMRGQSVEPAWMAGA
;
A
#
# COMPACT_ATOMS: atom_id res chain seq x y z
N MET A 1 21.52 29.28 -11.64
CA MET A 1 20.05 29.41 -11.72
C MET A 1 19.50 28.19 -11.01
N SER A 2 19.05 28.38 -9.77
CA SER A 2 18.61 27.31 -8.88
C SER A 2 17.32 26.71 -9.42
N SER A 3 17.36 25.46 -9.88
CA SER A 3 16.15 24.67 -10.05
C SER A 3 15.63 24.35 -8.67
N THR A 4 14.72 25.17 -8.17
CA THR A 4 13.88 24.83 -7.03
C THR A 4 13.01 23.67 -7.49
N ASP A 5 13.47 22.45 -7.22
CA ASP A 5 12.65 21.24 -7.28
C ASP A 5 11.52 21.43 -6.27
N GLU A 6 10.40 21.98 -6.73
CA GLU A 6 9.17 21.98 -5.95
C GLU A 6 8.76 20.52 -5.80
N VAL A 7 9.17 19.90 -4.69
CA VAL A 7 8.74 18.56 -4.31
C VAL A 7 7.22 18.60 -4.18
N ALA A 8 6.53 18.26 -5.27
CA ALA A 8 5.09 18.15 -5.28
C ALA A 8 4.71 17.15 -4.18
N VAL A 9 4.04 17.64 -3.13
CA VAL A 9 3.58 16.80 -2.04
C VAL A 9 2.55 15.84 -2.63
N HIS A 10 2.99 14.64 -3.00
CA HIS A 10 2.12 13.61 -3.54
C HIS A 10 1.16 13.19 -2.43
N ARG A 11 -0.02 13.81 -2.42
CA ARG A 11 -1.10 13.42 -1.52
C ARG A 11 -1.51 12.01 -1.91
N PRO A 12 -1.45 11.04 -0.98
CA PRO A 12 -1.92 9.70 -1.26
C PRO A 12 -3.36 9.74 -1.78
N THR A 13 -3.67 8.89 -2.75
CA THR A 13 -4.99 8.80 -3.36
C THR A 13 -5.53 7.37 -3.31
N CYS A 14 -6.84 7.23 -3.49
CA CYS A 14 -7.47 5.92 -3.63
C CYS A 14 -7.00 5.24 -4.91
N HIS A 15 -6.54 4.01 -4.79
CA HIS A 15 -6.08 3.20 -5.92
C HIS A 15 -7.19 2.92 -6.95
N LEU A 16 -8.45 2.86 -6.52
CA LEU A 16 -9.58 2.50 -7.39
C LEU A 16 -10.28 3.69 -8.05
N CYS A 17 -10.24 4.87 -7.43
CA CYS A 17 -10.99 6.04 -7.92
C CYS A 17 -10.17 7.35 -7.96
N GLY A 18 -8.90 7.33 -7.55
CA GLY A 18 -8.01 8.50 -7.58
C GLY A 18 -8.35 9.60 -6.56
N ARG A 19 -9.38 9.42 -5.73
CA ARG A 19 -9.77 10.43 -4.73
C ARG A 19 -8.61 10.69 -3.74
N PRO A 20 -8.26 11.95 -3.45
CA PRO A 20 -7.25 12.26 -2.45
C PRO A 20 -7.66 11.78 -1.05
N THR A 21 -6.69 11.38 -0.24
CA THR A 21 -6.94 10.99 1.14
C THR A 21 -7.54 12.13 1.93
N TYR A 22 -8.55 11.80 2.73
CA TYR A 22 -9.24 12.67 3.68
C TYR A 22 -9.42 11.90 4.99
N ASP A 23 -9.63 12.61 6.09
CA ASP A 23 -9.97 12.00 7.37
C ASP A 23 -11.46 11.62 7.35
N PRO A 24 -11.81 10.32 7.36
CA PRO A 24 -13.20 9.90 7.31
C PRO A 24 -13.93 10.23 8.62
N ASP A 25 -15.22 10.53 8.51
CA ASP A 25 -16.05 10.72 9.70
C ASP A 25 -16.12 9.42 10.53
N LYS A 26 -16.44 9.52 11.82
CA LYS A 26 -16.53 8.36 12.75
C LYS A 26 -17.49 7.25 12.29
N ARG A 27 -18.40 7.55 11.37
CA ARG A 27 -19.41 6.61 10.82
C ARG A 27 -18.95 5.93 9.55
N GLU A 28 -17.97 6.49 8.84
CA GLU A 28 -17.38 5.91 7.65
C GLU A 28 -16.39 4.80 8.03
N ARG A 29 -16.22 3.84 7.12
CA ARG A 29 -15.13 2.85 7.26
C ARG A 29 -13.78 3.58 7.22
N PRO A 30 -12.75 3.13 7.94
CA PRO A 30 -11.42 3.68 7.78
C PRO A 30 -10.87 3.36 6.38
N TRP A 31 -9.91 4.15 5.91
CA TRP A 31 -9.14 3.82 4.71
C TRP A 31 -8.41 2.49 4.88
N VAL A 32 -8.58 1.58 3.92
CA VAL A 32 -7.85 0.30 3.92
C VAL A 32 -6.45 0.55 3.36
N ARG A 33 -5.43 0.10 4.12
CA ARG A 33 -4.06 -0.03 3.65
C ARG A 33 -3.82 -1.46 3.22
N ALA A 34 -3.43 -1.65 1.96
CA ALA A 34 -3.14 -2.96 1.38
C ALA A 34 -2.01 -2.84 0.36
N THR A 35 -1.67 -3.93 -0.34
CA THR A 35 -0.75 -3.87 -1.47
C THR A 35 -1.44 -4.26 -2.78
N SER A 36 -0.98 -3.71 -3.89
CA SER A 36 -1.33 -4.15 -5.25
C SER A 36 -0.08 -4.10 -6.11
N GLY A 37 0.23 -5.21 -6.79
CA GLY A 37 1.47 -5.33 -7.58
C GLY A 37 2.73 -5.12 -6.72
N GLY A 38 2.67 -5.48 -5.45
CA GLY A 38 3.79 -5.29 -4.51
C GLY A 38 3.98 -3.87 -3.98
N ARG A 39 3.13 -2.91 -4.36
CA ARG A 39 3.21 -1.52 -3.91
C ARG A 39 2.16 -1.23 -2.85
N GLN A 40 2.49 -0.39 -1.87
CA GLN A 40 1.53 0.08 -0.87
C GLN A 40 0.45 0.93 -1.53
N VAL A 41 -0.82 0.60 -1.30
CA VAL A 41 -1.98 1.31 -1.82
C VAL A 41 -2.99 1.61 -0.72
N LEU A 42 -3.87 2.58 -1.00
CA LEU A 42 -4.99 2.97 -0.16
C LEU A 42 -6.31 2.76 -0.90
N VAL A 43 -7.35 2.28 -0.20
CA VAL A 43 -8.72 2.19 -0.71
C VAL A 43 -9.66 3.01 0.16
N CYS A 44 -10.35 3.97 -0.45
CA CYS A 44 -11.23 4.90 0.27
C CYS A 44 -12.50 4.22 0.80
N PRO A 45 -13.14 4.80 1.83
CA PRO A 45 -14.35 4.23 2.44
C PRO A 45 -15.47 4.00 1.42
N ARG A 46 -15.69 5.00 0.55
CA ARG A 46 -16.68 4.94 -0.53
C ARG A 46 -16.47 3.75 -1.47
N CYS A 47 -15.24 3.49 -1.92
CA CYS A 47 -14.97 2.35 -2.80
C CYS A 47 -15.12 1.01 -2.07
N GLN A 48 -14.92 0.97 -0.75
CA GLN A 48 -15.15 -0.24 0.04
C GLN A 48 -16.64 -0.60 0.13
N GLU A 49 -17.52 0.40 0.07
CA GLU A 49 -18.97 0.23 0.15
C GLU A 49 -19.62 0.04 -1.23
N GLU A 50 -19.25 0.84 -2.22
CA GLU A 50 -19.89 0.85 -3.53
C GLU A 50 -19.43 -0.27 -4.47
N ARG A 51 -18.27 -0.90 -4.22
CA ARG A 51 -17.68 -1.89 -5.13
C ARG A 51 -17.49 -3.24 -4.43
N PRO A 52 -18.42 -4.20 -4.52
CA PRO A 52 -18.35 -5.46 -3.77
C PRO A 52 -17.05 -6.26 -3.97
N ASP A 53 -16.40 -6.12 -5.12
CA ASP A 53 -15.20 -6.82 -5.56
C ASP A 53 -13.91 -6.00 -5.37
N TRP A 54 -13.95 -4.86 -4.66
CA TRP A 54 -12.80 -3.96 -4.50
C TRP A 54 -11.53 -4.69 -4.00
N ALA A 55 -11.69 -5.70 -3.16
CA ALA A 55 -10.59 -6.46 -2.57
C ALA A 55 -9.95 -7.47 -3.54
N VAL A 56 -10.57 -7.77 -4.68
CA VAL A 56 -10.02 -8.69 -5.70
C VAL A 56 -8.80 -8.09 -6.39
N GLN A 57 -8.74 -6.76 -6.50
CA GLN A 57 -7.61 -6.02 -7.10
C GLN A 57 -6.39 -5.93 -6.15
N LEU A 58 -6.52 -6.41 -4.92
CA LEU A 58 -5.46 -6.40 -3.92
C LEU A 58 -4.67 -7.70 -3.94
N ASP A 59 -3.38 -7.58 -3.65
CA ASP A 59 -2.54 -8.72 -3.38
C ASP A 59 -3.06 -9.52 -2.18
N ARG A 60 -2.86 -10.83 -2.23
CA ARG A 60 -3.15 -11.77 -1.13
C ARG A 60 -1.87 -12.42 -0.66
N CYS A 61 -1.82 -12.72 0.63
CA CYS A 61 -0.77 -13.55 1.18
C CYS A 61 -0.83 -14.93 0.54
N GLU A 62 0.27 -15.40 -0.04
CA GLU A 62 0.36 -16.75 -0.62
C GLU A 62 0.31 -17.86 0.45
N ALA A 63 0.64 -17.55 1.70
CA ALA A 63 0.61 -18.52 2.80
C ALA A 63 -0.77 -18.65 3.48
N CYS A 64 -1.52 -17.55 3.65
CA CYS A 64 -2.78 -17.56 4.40
C CYS A 64 -3.98 -16.92 3.69
N GLY A 65 -3.81 -16.34 2.51
CA GLY A 65 -4.89 -15.71 1.73
C GLY A 65 -5.35 -14.32 2.21
N ALA A 66 -4.83 -13.83 3.34
CA ALA A 66 -5.18 -12.52 3.88
C ALA A 66 -4.70 -11.37 2.98
N THR A 67 -5.47 -10.27 2.93
CA THR A 67 -5.16 -9.05 2.15
C THR A 67 -4.49 -7.95 2.97
N ARG A 68 -4.30 -8.18 4.29
CA ARG A 68 -3.65 -7.22 5.20
C ARG A 68 -2.13 -7.26 5.03
N LEU A 69 -1.66 -6.72 3.92
CA LEU A 69 -0.26 -6.69 3.51
C LEU A 69 0.32 -5.28 3.64
N SER A 70 1.60 -5.20 4.01
CA SER A 70 2.38 -3.96 4.09
C SER A 70 3.60 -4.06 3.20
N ALA A 71 3.84 -3.06 2.35
CA ALA A 71 5.06 -2.98 1.55
C ALA A 71 6.08 -2.08 2.26
N MET A 72 7.28 -2.60 2.52
CA MET A 72 8.36 -1.88 3.18
C MET A 72 9.70 -2.35 2.60
N LEU A 73 10.54 -1.39 2.18
CA LEU A 73 11.90 -1.65 1.67
C LEU A 73 11.97 -2.73 0.57
N GLY A 74 11.01 -2.73 -0.37
CA GLY A 74 10.96 -3.73 -1.45
C GLY A 74 10.38 -5.09 -1.05
N GLN A 75 10.05 -5.29 0.22
CA GLN A 75 9.40 -6.49 0.73
C GLN A 75 7.92 -6.23 0.98
N VAL A 76 7.10 -7.27 0.85
CA VAL A 76 5.69 -7.27 1.25
C VAL A 76 5.51 -8.27 2.38
N VAL A 77 5.01 -7.79 3.51
CA VAL A 77 4.83 -8.55 4.74
C VAL A 77 3.34 -8.73 5.03
N CYS A 78 2.92 -9.96 5.24
CA CYS A 78 1.58 -10.26 5.74
C CYS A 78 1.49 -9.92 7.22
N ARG A 79 0.56 -9.03 7.57
CA ARG A 79 0.36 -8.61 8.97
C ARG A 79 -0.42 -9.63 9.80
N GLU A 80 -0.94 -10.68 9.18
CA GLU A 80 -1.74 -11.71 9.83
C GLU A 80 -0.93 -12.94 10.21
N CYS A 81 -0.13 -13.48 9.27
CA CYS A 81 0.72 -14.65 9.52
C CYS A 81 2.23 -14.36 9.55
N GLY A 82 2.67 -13.15 9.20
CA GLY A 82 4.08 -12.77 9.16
C GLY A 82 4.83 -13.19 7.90
N HIS A 83 4.19 -13.91 6.96
CA HIS A 83 4.84 -14.31 5.70
C HIS A 83 5.36 -13.11 4.91
N MET A 84 6.56 -13.24 4.32
CA MET A 84 7.24 -12.18 3.60
C MET A 84 7.55 -12.61 2.17
N ARG A 85 7.27 -11.74 1.20
CA ARG A 85 7.68 -11.90 -0.20
C ARG A 85 8.52 -10.71 -0.67
N GLY A 86 9.46 -10.95 -1.58
CA GLY A 86 10.39 -9.94 -2.10
C GLY A 86 11.82 -10.17 -1.62
N GLN A 87 12.79 -9.66 -2.38
CA GLN A 87 14.21 -9.81 -2.06
C GLN A 87 14.56 -8.84 -0.93
N SER A 88 15.27 -9.33 0.09
CA SER A 88 15.97 -8.44 1.02
C SER A 88 16.95 -7.63 0.19
N VAL A 89 16.81 -6.31 0.18
CA VAL A 89 17.82 -5.45 -0.42
C VAL A 89 19.00 -5.49 0.55
N GLU A 90 20.01 -6.32 0.25
CA GLU A 90 21.30 -6.24 0.93
C GLU A 90 21.76 -4.78 0.79
N PRO A 91 21.91 -4.04 1.90
CA PRO A 91 22.21 -2.63 1.81
C PRO A 91 23.63 -2.49 1.23
N ALA A 92 23.79 -1.58 0.28
CA ALA A 92 24.98 -1.51 -0.61
C ALA A 92 26.35 -1.42 0.09
N TRP A 93 26.38 -1.02 1.36
CA TRP A 93 27.55 -0.98 2.23
C TRP A 93 28.04 -2.36 2.75
N MET A 94 27.25 -3.44 2.59
CA MET A 94 27.65 -4.81 2.95
C MET A 94 28.17 -5.64 1.75
N ALA A 95 28.04 -5.15 0.52
CA ALA A 95 28.37 -5.89 -0.70
C ALA A 95 29.86 -5.83 -1.12
N GLY A 96 30.78 -5.57 -0.19
CA GLY A 96 32.22 -5.42 -0.49
C GLY A 96 33.12 -6.06 0.56
N ALA A 97 33.55 -7.30 0.29
CA ALA A 97 34.73 -7.95 0.84
C ALA A 97 35.46 -8.67 -0.30
#